data_AF-A0A7T9XU13-F1
#
_entry.id   AF-A0A7T9XU13-F1
#
_cell.length_a   1.000
_cell.length_b   1.000
_cell.length_c   1.000
_cell.angle_alpha   90.00
_cell.angle_beta   90.00
_cell.angle_gamma   90.00
#
_symmetry.space_group_name_H-M   'P 1'
#
loop_
_entity.id
_entity.type
_entity.pdbx_description
1 polymer ?
#
loop_
_entity_poly.entity_id
_entity_poly.type
_entity_poly.pdbx_seq_one_letter_code
_entity_poly.pdbx_strand_id
1 'polypeptide(L)'
;MTNKYFALLTHIGTARLANATALGTRLEITHMAVGDGGGTLPTPDPAQIKLVNEQRRAALNALTIDPSNPRQIIAEQIIPKTEGGWWIREMAC
;
A
#
# COMPACT_ATOMS: atom_id res chain seq x y z
N MET A 1 -13.94 -19.47 -0.66
CA MET A 1 -13.72 -18.53 -1.79
C MET A 1 -12.42 -17.79 -1.53
N THR A 2 -11.41 -17.93 -2.39
CA THR A 2 -10.17 -17.16 -2.28
C THR A 2 -10.43 -15.75 -2.79
N ASN A 3 -10.13 -14.73 -1.99
CA ASN A 3 -10.34 -13.34 -2.39
C ASN A 3 -9.34 -13.00 -3.51
N LYS A 4 -9.83 -12.61 -4.70
CA LYS A 4 -8.98 -12.34 -5.87
C LYS A 4 -7.99 -11.20 -5.63
N TYR A 5 -8.40 -10.21 -4.85
CA TYR A 5 -7.59 -9.06 -4.46
C TYR A 5 -7.55 -8.99 -2.94
N PHE A 6 -6.35 -8.83 -2.41
CA PHE A 6 -6.10 -8.70 -0.99
C PHE A 6 -4.78 -7.97 -0.75
N ALA A 7 -4.62 -7.44 0.45
CA ALA A 7 -3.35 -6.91 0.93
C ALA A 7 -2.87 -7.78 2.09
N LEU A 8 -1.55 -7.81 2.28
CA LEU A 8 -0.91 -8.42 3.44
C LEU A 8 0.20 -7.50 3.95
N LEU A 9 0.62 -7.70 5.19
CA LEU A 9 1.81 -7.06 5.71
C LEU A 9 3.04 -7.86 5.30
N THR A 10 4.03 -7.18 4.73
CA THR A 10 5.35 -7.76 4.53
C THR A 10 6.04 -7.98 5.88
N HIS A 11 7.13 -8.76 5.90
CA HIS A 11 7.95 -8.91 7.10
C HIS A 11 8.48 -7.56 7.60
N ILE A 12 8.84 -6.66 6.67
CA ILE A 12 9.27 -5.29 6.99
C ILE A 12 8.11 -4.49 7.60
N GLY A 13 6.92 -4.53 6.99
CA GLY A 13 5.74 -3.83 7.49
C GLY A 13 5.34 -4.31 8.89
N THR A 14 5.37 -5.63 9.10
CA THR A 14 5.09 -6.25 10.40
C THR A 14 6.08 -5.79 11.47
N ALA A 15 7.38 -5.76 11.16
CA ALA A 15 8.41 -5.29 12.08
C ALA A 15 8.25 -3.80 12.41
N ARG A 16 7.93 -2.95 11.42
CA ARG A 16 7.67 -1.52 11.63
C ARG A 16 6.45 -1.27 12.50
N LEU A 17 5.36 -1.99 12.24
CA LEU A 17 4.13 -1.90 13.04
C LEU A 17 4.37 -2.36 14.48
N ALA A 18 5.08 -3.48 14.67
CA ALA A 18 5.43 -3.99 15.99
C ALA A 18 6.28 -2.98 16.78
N ASN A 19 7.28 -2.38 16.14
CA ASN A 19 8.13 -1.37 16.76
C ASN A 19 7.33 -0.11 17.14
N ALA A 20 6.52 0.41 16.21
CA ALA A 20 5.67 1.56 16.48
C ALA A 20 4.73 1.33 17.67
N THR A 21 4.13 0.13 17.73
CA THR A 21 3.26 -0.30 18.83
C THR A 21 4.03 -0.40 20.15
N ALA A 22 5.22 -1.00 20.15
CA ALA A 22 6.04 -1.18 21.36
C ALA A 22 6.54 0.15 21.93
N LEU A 23 6.84 1.12 21.07
CA LEU A 23 7.30 2.45 21.46
C LEU A 23 6.16 3.44 21.74
N GLY A 24 4.90 3.06 21.48
CA GLY A 24 3.76 3.97 21.56
C GLY A 24 3.82 5.12 20.55
N THR A 25 4.58 4.95 19.46
CA THR A 25 4.71 5.93 18.38
C THR A 25 3.77 5.64 17.23
N ARG A 26 3.42 6.65 16.45
CA ARG A 26 2.62 6.46 15.23
C ARG A 26 3.49 5.87 14.11
N LEU A 27 2.95 4.87 13.41
CA LEU A 27 3.52 4.42 12.14
C LEU A 27 3.19 5.46 11.06
N GLU A 28 4.21 6.19 10.61
CA GLU A 28 4.06 7.18 9.55
C GLU A 28 4.04 6.51 8.18
N ILE A 29 2.87 6.56 7.53
CA ILE A 29 2.69 6.16 6.14
C ILE A 29 2.68 7.43 5.30
N THR A 30 3.77 7.67 4.57
CA THR A 30 3.98 8.96 3.88
C THR A 30 3.82 8.86 2.38
N HIS A 31 4.05 7.68 1.80
CA HIS A 31 4.05 7.45 0.36
C HIS A 31 3.24 6.21 0.03
N MET A 32 2.67 6.20 -1.17
CA MET A 32 2.08 5.00 -1.75
C MET A 32 2.68 4.79 -3.14
N ALA A 33 3.05 3.55 -3.40
CA ALA A 33 3.49 3.09 -4.70
C ALA A 33 2.42 2.21 -5.33
N VAL A 34 2.30 2.31 -6.65
CA VAL A 34 1.35 1.58 -7.48
C VAL A 34 2.09 1.04 -8.70
N GLY A 35 1.71 -0.16 -9.11
CA GLY A 35 2.37 -0.87 -10.20
C GLY A 35 1.38 -1.65 -11.05
N ASP A 36 1.86 -2.04 -12.23
CA ASP A 36 1.08 -2.78 -13.21
C ASP A 36 1.43 -4.28 -13.27
N GLY A 37 2.27 -4.77 -12.34
CA GLY A 37 2.62 -6.18 -12.22
C GLY A 37 3.29 -6.77 -13.47
N GLY A 38 3.88 -5.92 -14.32
CA GLY A 38 4.45 -6.34 -15.61
C GLY A 38 3.39 -6.87 -16.57
N GLY A 39 2.14 -6.41 -16.46
CA GLY A 39 1.00 -6.87 -17.25
C GLY A 39 0.28 -8.09 -16.66
N THR A 40 0.79 -8.69 -15.59
CA THR A 40 0.20 -9.83 -14.89
C THR A 40 -0.29 -9.45 -13.50
N LEU A 41 -1.29 -10.15 -12.96
CA LEU A 41 -1.74 -9.91 -11.58
C LEU A 41 -0.82 -10.68 -10.62
N PRO A 42 0.06 -10.00 -9.84
CA PRO A 42 0.93 -10.70 -8.91
C PRO A 42 0.14 -11.18 -7.68
N THR A 43 0.60 -12.27 -7.09
CA THR A 43 0.14 -12.70 -5.77
C THR A 43 1.02 -12.05 -4.71
N PRO A 44 0.46 -11.28 -3.75
CA PRO A 44 1.23 -10.70 -2.66
C PRO A 44 2.02 -11.74 -1.87
N ASP A 45 3.28 -11.45 -1.55
CA ASP A 45 4.18 -12.29 -0.75
C ASP A 45 4.71 -11.49 0.47
N PRO A 46 4.63 -12.03 1.71
CA PRO A 46 5.21 -11.38 2.89
C PRO A 46 6.71 -11.06 2.78
N ALA A 47 7.47 -11.78 1.97
CA ALA A 47 8.90 -11.54 1.74
C ALA A 47 9.18 -10.41 0.73
N GLN A 48 8.15 -9.88 0.07
CA GLN A 48 8.30 -8.85 -0.95
C GLN A 48 8.82 -7.53 -0.35
N ILE A 49 9.85 -6.97 -0.98
CA ILE A 49 10.48 -5.70 -0.56
C ILE A 49 10.23 -4.53 -1.52
N LYS A 50 9.66 -4.81 -2.70
CA LYS A 50 9.33 -3.84 -3.76
C LYS A 50 8.20 -4.39 -4.64
N LEU A 51 7.52 -3.52 -5.38
CA LEU A 51 6.55 -3.93 -6.40
C LEU A 51 7.25 -4.69 -7.56
N VAL A 52 6.51 -5.57 -8.25
CA VAL A 52 7.01 -6.32 -9.41
C VAL A 52 7.36 -5.35 -10.53
N ASN A 53 6.49 -4.39 -10.82
CA ASN A 53 6.73 -3.31 -11.76
C ASN A 53 6.06 -2.02 -11.29
N GLU A 54 6.80 -1.25 -10.49
CA GLU A 54 6.38 0.06 -9.99
C GLU A 54 6.25 1.06 -11.14
N GLN A 55 5.07 1.65 -11.29
CA GLN A 55 4.80 2.69 -12.29
C GLN A 55 4.83 4.09 -11.68
N ARG A 56 4.45 4.20 -10.41
CA ARG A 56 4.40 5.47 -9.70
C ARG A 56 4.61 5.28 -8.21
N ARG A 57 5.31 6.25 -7.62
CA ARG A 57 5.41 6.46 -6.18
C ARG A 57 5.27 7.94 -5.90
N ALA A 58 4.33 8.29 -5.04
CA ALA A 58 4.11 9.67 -4.63
C ALA A 58 3.68 9.73 -3.16
N ALA A 59 3.78 10.92 -2.58
CA ALA A 59 3.25 11.18 -1.26
C ALA A 59 1.73 10.97 -1.23
N LEU A 60 1.20 10.58 -0.07
CA LEU A 60 -0.25 10.51 0.13
C LEU A 60 -0.85 11.92 0.08
N ASN A 61 -2.02 12.04 -0.53
CA ASN A 61 -2.84 13.25 -0.48
C ASN A 61 -3.54 13.37 0.86
N ALA A 62 -3.99 12.24 1.42
CA ALA A 62 -4.60 12.18 2.74
C ALA A 62 -4.30 10.85 3.44
N LEU A 63 -4.20 10.90 4.77
CA LEU A 63 -4.14 9.73 5.64
C LEU A 63 -5.06 9.98 6.83
N THR A 64 -6.26 9.42 6.80
CA THR A 64 -7.32 9.69 7.77
C THR A 64 -7.82 8.40 8.42
N ILE A 65 -8.38 8.50 9.62
CA ILE A 65 -9.12 7.39 10.24
C ILE A 65 -10.53 7.41 9.66
N ASP A 66 -11.07 6.25 9.30
CA ASP A 66 -12.43 6.15 8.80
C ASP A 66 -13.42 6.65 9.87
N PRO A 67 -14.26 7.67 9.57
CA PRO A 67 -15.23 8.21 10.54
C PRO A 67 -16.28 7.18 10.97
N SER A 68 -16.56 6.16 10.15
CA SER A 68 -17.51 5.09 10.45
C SER A 68 -16.87 3.89 11.14
N ASN A 69 -15.53 3.75 11.04
CA ASN A 69 -14.80 2.65 11.66
C ASN A 69 -13.41 3.09 12.13
N PRO A 70 -13.24 3.41 13.43
CA PRO A 70 -11.95 3.83 13.99
C PRO A 70 -10.82 2.80 13.88
N ARG A 71 -11.12 1.55 13.48
CA ARG A 71 -10.12 0.50 13.24
C ARG A 71 -9.61 0.46 11.80
N GLN A 72 -10.05 1.40 10.95
CA GLN A 72 -9.62 1.51 9.56
C GLN A 72 -8.94 2.86 9.30
N ILE A 73 -7.91 2.82 8.47
CA ILE A 73 -7.18 3.98 7.99
C ILE A 73 -7.41 4.06 6.49
N ILE A 74 -7.76 5.25 6.01
CA ILE A 74 -7.93 5.57 4.61
C ILE A 74 -6.67 6.31 4.16
N ALA A 75 -5.90 5.68 3.27
CA ALA A 75 -4.78 6.29 2.58
C ALA A 75 -5.23 6.65 1.16
N GLU A 76 -5.19 7.93 0.82
CA GLU A 76 -5.62 8.43 -0.48
C GLU A 76 -4.44 8.98 -1.28
N GLN A 77 -4.41 8.63 -2.56
CA GLN A 77 -3.52 9.24 -3.54
C GLN A 77 -4.29 9.50 -4.84
N ILE A 78 -4.09 10.68 -5.41
CA ILE A 78 -4.63 11.06 -6.71
C ILE A 78 -3.57 10.79 -7.77
N ILE A 79 -3.93 10.04 -8.81
CA ILE A 79 -3.09 9.82 -9.99
C ILE A 79 -3.55 10.77 -11.09
N PRO A 80 -2.74 11.77 -11.49
CA PRO A 80 -3.09 12.64 -12.61
C PRO A 80 -3.23 11.85 -13.90
N LYS A 81 -4.13 12.29 -14.79
CA LYS A 81 -4.34 11.63 -16.10
C LYS A 81 -3.07 11.51 -16.95
N THR A 82 -2.10 12.39 -16.73
CA THR A 82 -0.80 12.44 -17.45
C THR A 82 0.17 11.35 -17.02
N GLU A 83 -0.08 10.69 -15.88
CA GLU A 83 0.79 9.66 -15.30
C GLU A 83 0.15 8.26 -15.33
N GLY A 84 -1.04 8.15 -15.96
CA GLY A 84 -1.74 6.88 -16.16
C GLY A 84 -1.34 6.18 -17.47
N GLY A 85 -2.27 5.42 -18.04
CA GLY A 85 -2.06 4.66 -19.28
C GLY A 85 -1.71 3.18 -19.07
N TRP A 86 -1.79 2.71 -17.82
CA TRP A 86 -1.49 1.33 -17.41
C TRP A 86 -2.54 0.84 -16.41
N TRP A 87 -2.62 -0.49 -16.24
CA TRP A 87 -3.56 -1.12 -15.32
C TRP A 87 -2.97 -1.22 -13.92
N ILE A 88 -3.68 -0.78 -12.89
CA ILE A 88 -3.24 -0.99 -11.50
C ILE A 88 -3.44 -2.47 -11.15
N ARG A 89 -2.36 -3.14 -10.73
CA ARG A 89 -2.38 -4.55 -10.33
C ARG A 89 -1.74 -4.82 -8.98
N GLU A 90 -0.95 -3.88 -8.49
CA GLU A 90 -0.27 -3.97 -7.21
C GLU A 90 -0.12 -2.59 -6.58
N MET A 91 -0.01 -2.57 -5.25
CA MET A 91 0.08 -1.37 -4.44
C MET A 91 0.90 -1.67 -3.16
N ALA A 92 1.66 -0.69 -2.70
CA ALA A 92 2.39 -0.75 -1.44
C ALA A 92 2.45 0.62 -0.76
N CYS A 93 2.50 0.64 0.57
CA CYS A 93 2.67 1.84 1.38
C CYS A 93 3.75 1.62 2.45
#